data_AF-A0A534MEL0-F1
#
_entry.id   AF-A0A534MEL0-F1
#
_cell.length_a   1.000
_cell.length_b   1.000
_cell.length_c   1.000
_cell.angle_alpha   90.00
_cell.angle_beta   90.00
_cell.angle_gamma   90.00
#
_symmetry.space_group_name_H-M   'P 1'
#
loop_
_entity.id
_entity.type
_entity.pdbx_description
1 polymer ?
#
loop_
_entity_poly.entity_id
_entity_poly.type
_entity_poly.pdbx_seq_one_letter_code
_entity_poly.pdbx_strand_id
1 'polypeptide(L)'
;FILDDLSRWYVKLVRGRTWTEAEDRDKLAAYHVLFEALRTVAVLLAPVTPFVAEAIYQRLDGKKLSVHMLDWPSAQEERLQPDLERSMSIVQELVEIVSKERQKGGRKLRWPLKLIAVQGPTPEAAKALETLRGIFLEQANAKALAVLKANEEFPGMALVVKPDGAAIGRAYRVLQPKIVKLLEGRPPEEIKKALDKGRLEVGVEGQVVAIDPSMVRFEKAMPSEVVRVPTPYGELYLDLRVTPELRAEAYARELIRRIQQMRKEIDLDVDDFLITVIKTNKELAALIGG
;
A
#
# COMPACT_ATOMS: atom_id res chain seq x y z
N PHE A 1 -9.96 18.51 -12.25
CA PHE A 1 -9.39 18.07 -13.54
C PHE A 1 -7.87 18.13 -13.63
N ILE A 2 -7.23 19.26 -14.01
CA ILE A 2 -5.79 19.25 -14.36
C ILE A 2 -4.90 18.78 -13.20
N LEU A 3 -5.10 19.34 -12.01
CA LEU A 3 -4.26 19.04 -10.86
C LEU A 3 -4.56 17.65 -10.30
N ASP A 4 -5.83 17.38 -10.00
CA ASP A 4 -6.20 16.19 -9.23
C ASP A 4 -6.37 14.95 -10.10
N ASP A 5 -7.18 15.05 -11.16
CA ASP A 5 -7.49 13.89 -12.02
C ASP A 5 -6.35 13.57 -12.98
N LEU A 6 -5.83 14.58 -13.68
CA LEU A 6 -4.82 14.35 -14.72
C LEU A 6 -3.42 14.20 -14.10
N SER A 7 -2.95 15.21 -13.37
CA SER A 7 -1.57 15.26 -12.89
C SER A 7 -1.33 14.33 -11.70
N ARG A 8 -2.14 14.41 -10.63
CA ARG A 8 -1.92 13.62 -9.42
C ARG A 8 -2.31 12.15 -9.60
N TRP A 9 -3.35 11.87 -10.37
CA TRP A 9 -3.88 10.53 -10.54
C TRP A 9 -3.50 9.86 -11.86
N TYR A 10 -3.99 10.37 -13.00
CA TYR A 10 -3.88 9.68 -14.28
C TYR A 10 -2.43 9.49 -14.74
N VAL A 11 -1.60 10.55 -14.70
CA VAL A 11 -0.18 10.49 -15.08
C VAL A 11 0.58 9.48 -14.21
N LYS A 12 0.25 9.39 -12.91
CA LYS A 12 0.85 8.41 -12.01
C LYS A 12 0.40 6.99 -12.36
N LEU A 13 -0.86 6.80 -12.73
CA LEU A 13 -1.44 5.52 -13.13
C LEU A 13 -0.83 4.98 -14.43
N VAL A 14 -0.65 5.83 -15.44
CA VAL A 14 -0.16 5.38 -16.75
C VAL A 14 1.35 5.37 -16.89
N ARG A 15 2.10 5.88 -15.90
CA ARG A 15 3.57 5.92 -15.95
C ARG A 15 4.19 4.54 -16.21
N GLY A 16 3.65 3.46 -15.64
CA GLY A 16 4.18 2.12 -15.93
C GLY A 16 4.05 1.73 -17.41
N ARG A 17 2.96 2.15 -18.06
CA ARG A 17 2.61 1.80 -19.45
C ARG A 17 3.41 2.59 -20.48
N THR A 18 3.88 3.79 -20.12
CA THR A 18 4.60 4.66 -21.06
C THR A 18 6.09 4.33 -21.19
N TRP A 19 6.65 3.54 -20.28
CA TRP A 19 8.07 3.17 -20.24
C TRP A 19 8.39 1.82 -20.89
N THR A 20 7.39 1.07 -21.35
CA THR A 20 7.61 -0.17 -22.11
C THR A 20 8.12 0.16 -23.50
N GLU A 21 9.26 -0.41 -23.91
CA GLU A 21 9.90 -0.14 -25.21
C GLU A 21 9.10 -0.71 -26.40
N ALA A 22 8.30 -1.76 -26.17
CA ALA A 22 7.47 -2.38 -27.19
C ALA A 22 6.28 -1.47 -27.63
N GLU A 23 5.89 -1.57 -28.90
CA GLU A 23 4.61 -1.03 -29.40
C GLU A 23 3.43 -1.82 -28.82
N ASP A 24 3.11 -1.51 -27.57
CA ASP A 24 1.97 -2.10 -26.85
C ASP A 24 0.71 -1.27 -27.07
N ARG A 25 -0.43 -1.95 -27.25
CA ARG A 25 -1.76 -1.32 -27.33
C ARG A 25 -2.05 -0.49 -26.08
N ASP A 26 -1.61 -0.96 -24.90
CA ASP A 26 -1.82 -0.25 -23.65
C ASP A 26 -1.06 1.08 -23.58
N LYS A 27 0.13 1.13 -24.18
CA LYS A 27 0.94 2.35 -24.30
C LYS A 27 0.28 3.36 -25.24
N LEU A 28 -0.17 2.89 -26.41
CA LEU A 28 -0.88 3.73 -27.37
C LEU A 28 -2.18 4.28 -26.79
N ALA A 29 -2.94 3.46 -26.06
CA ALA A 29 -4.17 3.88 -25.38
C ALA A 29 -3.89 4.96 -24.33
N ALA A 30 -2.84 4.80 -23.51
CA ALA A 30 -2.44 5.81 -22.53
C ALA A 30 -2.04 7.14 -23.17
N TYR A 31 -1.26 7.10 -24.26
CA TYR A 31 -0.88 8.31 -24.99
C TYR A 31 -2.07 8.97 -25.68
N HIS A 32 -2.98 8.20 -26.28
CA HIS A 32 -4.17 8.75 -26.93
C HIS A 32 -5.05 9.51 -25.93
N VAL A 33 -5.33 8.92 -24.77
CA VAL A 33 -6.14 9.58 -23.72
C VAL A 33 -5.44 10.81 -23.16
N LEU A 34 -4.11 10.73 -22.90
CA LEU A 34 -3.35 11.89 -22.42
C LEU A 34 -3.32 13.02 -23.45
N PHE A 35 -3.13 12.69 -24.72
CA PHE A 35 -3.16 13.64 -25.83
C PHE A 35 -4.53 14.33 -25.93
N GLU A 36 -5.61 13.55 -25.92
CA GLU A 36 -6.97 14.09 -26.03
C GLU A 36 -7.32 14.98 -24.84
N ALA A 37 -6.94 14.58 -23.62
CA ALA A 37 -7.12 15.38 -22.41
C ALA A 37 -6.34 16.71 -22.47
N LEU A 38 -5.06 16.68 -22.84
CA LEU A 38 -4.22 17.88 -22.92
C LEU A 38 -4.67 18.81 -24.05
N ARG A 39 -5.06 18.27 -25.21
CA ARG A 39 -5.61 19.05 -26.32
C ARG A 39 -6.91 19.74 -25.90
N THR A 40 -7.82 19.01 -25.26
CA THR A 40 -9.10 19.58 -24.80
C THR A 40 -8.88 20.67 -23.76
N VAL A 41 -7.97 20.44 -22.80
CA VAL A 41 -7.55 21.45 -21.82
C VAL A 41 -6.97 22.68 -22.50
N ALA A 42 -6.13 22.54 -23.53
CA ALA A 42 -5.59 23.67 -24.27
C ALA A 42 -6.69 24.52 -24.91
N VAL A 43 -7.70 23.91 -25.53
CA VAL A 43 -8.85 24.65 -26.10
C VAL A 43 -9.65 25.36 -25.02
N LEU A 44 -9.96 24.68 -23.91
CA LEU A 44 -10.71 25.26 -22.78
C LEU A 44 -9.96 26.42 -22.11
N LEU A 45 -8.62 26.35 -22.07
CA LEU A 45 -7.76 27.39 -21.51
C LEU A 45 -7.54 28.57 -22.46
N ALA A 46 -7.75 28.40 -23.76
CA ALA A 46 -7.42 29.40 -24.78
C ALA A 46 -8.07 30.78 -24.54
N PRO A 47 -9.33 30.90 -24.10
CA PRO A 47 -9.93 32.21 -23.80
C PRO A 47 -9.32 32.92 -22.58
N VAL A 48 -8.70 32.19 -21.66
CA VAL A 48 -8.22 32.73 -20.36
C VAL A 48 -6.70 32.91 -20.36
N THR A 49 -5.97 31.96 -20.96
CA THR A 49 -4.50 31.91 -20.97
C THR A 49 -3.98 31.59 -22.38
N PRO A 50 -4.22 32.47 -23.37
CA PRO A 50 -4.02 32.17 -24.79
C PRO A 50 -2.60 31.73 -25.14
N PHE A 51 -1.57 32.41 -24.60
CA PHE A 51 -0.18 32.05 -24.86
C PHE A 51 0.22 30.69 -24.30
N VAL A 52 -0.31 30.31 -23.14
CA VAL A 52 -0.04 29.00 -22.52
C VAL A 52 -0.78 27.90 -23.29
N ALA A 53 -2.06 28.13 -23.60
CA ALA A 53 -2.85 27.22 -24.42
C ALA A 53 -2.23 26.97 -25.79
N GLU A 54 -1.78 28.02 -26.48
CA GLU A 54 -1.08 27.94 -27.76
C GLU A 54 0.24 27.16 -27.62
N ALA A 55 1.04 27.48 -26.61
CA ALA A 55 2.30 26.79 -26.33
C ALA A 55 2.12 25.29 -26.02
N ILE A 56 1.04 24.89 -25.36
CA ILE A 56 0.69 23.48 -25.12
C ILE A 56 0.25 22.83 -26.45
N TYR A 57 -0.70 23.45 -27.15
CA TYR A 57 -1.28 22.92 -28.38
C TYR A 57 -0.23 22.67 -29.48
N GLN A 58 0.66 23.64 -29.72
CA GLN A 58 1.72 23.54 -30.72
C GLN A 58 2.74 22.44 -30.42
N ARG A 59 2.94 22.08 -29.13
CA ARG A 59 3.83 20.98 -28.73
C ARG A 59 3.18 19.59 -28.81
N LEU A 60 1.85 19.53 -28.98
CA LEU A 60 1.13 18.26 -29.11
C LEU A 60 1.08 17.80 -30.57
N ASP A 61 0.32 18.48 -31.42
CA ASP A 61 0.27 18.18 -32.87
C ASP A 61 0.29 19.41 -33.77
N GLY A 62 -0.12 20.59 -33.28
CA GLY A 62 -0.11 21.84 -34.04
C GLY A 62 -0.80 21.75 -35.42
N LYS A 63 -1.77 20.83 -35.61
CA LYS A 63 -2.34 20.55 -36.94
C LYS A 63 -3.01 21.76 -37.60
N LYS A 64 -3.64 22.63 -36.81
CA LYS A 64 -4.08 23.97 -37.23
C LYS A 64 -3.04 24.99 -36.77
N LEU A 65 -2.99 26.13 -37.45
CA LEU A 65 -1.99 27.18 -37.14
C LEU A 65 -2.09 27.74 -35.72
N SER A 66 -3.27 27.66 -35.08
CA SER A 66 -3.46 28.12 -33.72
C SER A 66 -4.54 27.32 -33.00
N VAL A 67 -4.44 27.24 -31.67
CA VAL A 67 -5.49 26.67 -30.80
C VAL A 67 -6.82 27.40 -30.99
N HIS A 68 -6.77 28.69 -31.33
CA HIS A 68 -7.95 29.53 -31.58
C HIS A 68 -8.69 29.21 -32.88
N MET A 69 -8.12 28.34 -33.73
CA MET A 69 -8.78 27.84 -34.94
C MET A 69 -9.52 26.52 -34.69
N LEU A 70 -9.43 25.94 -33.50
CA LEU A 70 -10.16 24.73 -33.13
C LEU A 70 -11.59 25.08 -32.72
N ASP A 71 -12.50 24.15 -33.01
CA ASP A 71 -13.88 24.24 -32.55
C ASP A 71 -13.93 24.07 -31.02
N TRP A 72 -14.91 24.72 -30.40
CA TRP A 72 -15.16 24.54 -28.98
C TRP A 72 -15.49 23.07 -28.68
N PRO A 73 -14.90 22.45 -27.64
CA PRO A 73 -15.13 21.04 -27.36
C PRO A 73 -16.59 20.80 -26.95
N SER A 74 -17.19 19.75 -27.50
CA SER A 74 -18.48 19.23 -27.09
C SER A 74 -18.32 17.98 -26.23
N ALA A 75 -19.25 17.78 -25.29
CA ALA A 75 -19.31 16.55 -24.51
C ALA A 75 -19.70 15.38 -25.42
N GLN A 76 -19.00 14.25 -25.27
CA GLN A 76 -19.32 12.99 -25.95
C GLN A 76 -20.09 12.11 -24.97
N GLU A 77 -21.43 12.13 -25.05
CA GLU A 77 -22.31 11.46 -24.09
C GLU A 77 -22.05 9.96 -24.01
N GLU A 78 -21.71 9.33 -25.13
CA GLU A 78 -21.36 7.90 -25.20
C GLU A 78 -20.13 7.51 -24.38
N ARG A 79 -19.28 8.48 -23.97
CA ARG A 79 -18.10 8.23 -23.14
C ARG A 79 -18.37 8.39 -21.64
N LEU A 80 -19.52 8.95 -21.27
CA LEU A 80 -19.88 9.14 -19.87
C LEU A 80 -20.19 7.77 -19.24
N GLN A 81 -19.45 7.43 -18.18
CA GLN A 81 -19.65 6.17 -17.46
C GLN A 81 -19.81 6.45 -15.96
N PRO A 82 -20.99 6.91 -15.49
CA PRO A 82 -21.20 7.32 -14.10
C PRO A 82 -20.86 6.25 -13.07
N ASP A 83 -21.13 4.98 -13.39
CA ASP A 83 -20.79 3.83 -12.54
C ASP A 83 -19.28 3.63 -12.37
N LEU A 84 -18.52 3.80 -13.46
CA LEU A 84 -17.06 3.69 -13.46
C LEU A 84 -16.43 4.88 -12.74
N GLU A 85 -16.94 6.09 -12.98
CA GLU A 85 -16.52 7.31 -12.30
C GLU A 85 -16.73 7.21 -10.79
N ARG A 86 -17.91 6.73 -10.36
CA ARG A 86 -18.18 6.46 -8.94
C ARG A 86 -17.22 5.41 -8.37
N SER A 87 -16.98 4.33 -9.10
CA SER A 87 -16.03 3.29 -8.67
C SER A 87 -14.61 3.84 -8.54
N MET A 88 -14.19 4.71 -9.45
CA MET A 88 -12.88 5.36 -9.41
C MET A 88 -12.76 6.33 -8.25
N SER A 89 -13.80 7.12 -7.95
CA SER A 89 -13.83 8.03 -6.78
C SER A 89 -13.61 7.26 -5.48
N ILE A 90 -14.33 6.16 -5.29
CA ILE A 90 -14.18 5.31 -4.09
C ILE A 90 -12.75 4.78 -3.98
N VAL A 91 -12.16 4.33 -5.08
CA VAL A 91 -10.77 3.84 -5.11
C VAL A 91 -9.77 4.94 -4.79
N GLN A 92 -9.95 6.15 -5.35
CA GLN A 92 -9.12 7.31 -5.07
C GLN A 92 -9.15 7.67 -3.58
N GLU A 93 -10.33 7.79 -3.00
CA GLU A 93 -10.52 8.09 -1.57
C GLU A 93 -9.88 7.03 -0.67
N LEU A 94 -10.08 5.75 -0.97
CA LEU A 94 -9.44 4.66 -0.23
C LEU A 94 -7.91 4.72 -0.35
N VAL A 95 -7.35 5.00 -1.53
CA VAL A 95 -5.90 5.16 -1.72
C VAL A 95 -5.34 6.34 -0.93
N GLU A 96 -6.07 7.45 -0.87
CA GLU A 96 -5.69 8.60 -0.06
C GLU A 96 -5.68 8.27 1.44
N ILE A 97 -6.71 7.57 1.93
CA ILE A 97 -6.76 7.09 3.32
C ILE A 97 -5.57 6.17 3.60
N VAL A 98 -5.30 5.18 2.73
CA VAL A 98 -4.15 4.28 2.86
C VAL A 98 -2.84 5.09 2.91
N SER A 99 -2.66 6.05 2.01
CA SER A 99 -1.46 6.90 1.94
C SER A 99 -1.25 7.68 3.24
N LYS A 100 -2.30 8.30 3.77
CA LYS A 100 -2.29 9.08 5.01
C LYS A 100 -1.91 8.22 6.22
N GLU A 101 -2.51 7.05 6.35
CA GLU A 101 -2.27 6.15 7.49
C GLU A 101 -0.89 5.49 7.41
N ARG A 102 -0.37 5.24 6.21
CA ARG A 102 1.03 4.82 6.02
C ARG A 102 2.01 5.88 6.48
N GLN A 103 1.76 7.16 6.18
CA GLN A 103 2.62 8.27 6.64
C GLN A 103 2.60 8.40 8.16
N LYS A 104 1.43 8.28 8.80
CA LYS A 104 1.30 8.30 10.27
C LYS A 104 2.02 7.13 10.94
N GLY A 105 1.90 5.93 10.37
CA GLY A 105 2.60 4.72 10.83
C GLY A 105 4.11 4.71 10.56
N GLY A 106 4.70 5.85 10.13
CA GLY A 106 6.13 5.97 9.83
C GLY A 106 6.60 5.16 8.62
N ARG A 107 5.67 4.62 7.81
CA ARG A 107 6.00 3.75 6.69
C ARG A 107 6.24 4.59 5.45
N LYS A 108 7.48 4.58 4.95
CA LYS A 108 7.83 5.25 3.70
C LYS A 108 6.94 4.73 2.56
N LEU A 109 6.37 5.63 1.75
CA LEU A 109 5.46 5.32 0.64
C LEU A 109 5.96 4.25 -0.34
N ARG A 110 7.29 4.04 -0.41
CA ARG A 110 7.93 3.05 -1.30
C ARG A 110 7.91 1.61 -0.77
N TRP A 111 7.66 1.40 0.52
CA TRP A 111 7.67 0.08 1.14
C TRP A 111 6.32 -0.60 0.93
N PRO A 112 6.22 -1.69 0.16
CA PRO A 112 4.95 -2.32 -0.14
C PRO A 112 4.27 -2.84 1.13
N LEU A 113 2.94 -2.68 1.21
CA LEU A 113 2.13 -3.34 2.21
C LEU A 113 1.92 -4.82 1.82
N LYS A 114 1.94 -5.71 2.81
CA LYS A 114 1.65 -7.13 2.57
C LYS A 114 0.20 -7.33 2.15
N LEU A 115 -0.70 -6.77 2.95
CA LEU A 115 -2.14 -6.96 2.83
C LEU A 115 -2.86 -5.69 3.23
N ILE A 116 -3.84 -5.32 2.42
CA ILE A 116 -4.91 -4.41 2.82
C ILE A 116 -6.18 -5.26 2.94
N ALA A 117 -7.00 -5.05 3.96
CA ALA A 117 -8.32 -5.66 4.02
C ALA A 117 -9.40 -4.60 4.19
N VAL A 118 -10.56 -4.81 3.58
CA VAL A 118 -11.76 -3.99 3.78
C VAL A 118 -12.86 -4.93 4.28
N GLN A 119 -13.31 -4.70 5.51
CA GLN A 119 -14.33 -5.51 6.17
C GLN A 119 -15.68 -4.81 6.14
N GLY A 120 -16.71 -5.57 5.80
CA GLY A 120 -18.08 -5.07 5.67
C GLY A 120 -18.19 -3.92 4.66
N PRO A 121 -17.65 -4.06 3.44
CA PRO A 121 -17.73 -2.99 2.47
C PRO A 121 -19.17 -2.68 2.07
N THR A 122 -19.44 -1.41 1.72
CA THR A 122 -20.70 -1.08 1.06
C THR A 122 -20.78 -1.80 -0.30
N PRO A 123 -21.98 -2.08 -0.84
CA PRO A 123 -22.11 -2.78 -2.13
C PRO A 123 -21.35 -2.08 -3.27
N GLU A 124 -21.38 -0.75 -3.29
CA GLU A 124 -20.65 0.07 -4.27
C GLU A 124 -19.13 -0.08 -4.10
N ALA A 125 -18.63 -0.04 -2.87
CA ALA A 125 -17.21 -0.22 -2.59
C ALA A 125 -16.71 -1.63 -2.91
N ALA A 126 -17.52 -2.66 -2.64
CA ALA A 126 -17.20 -4.03 -3.03
C ALA A 126 -17.05 -4.15 -4.55
N LYS A 127 -18.02 -3.64 -5.32
CA LYS A 127 -17.99 -3.62 -6.79
C LYS A 127 -16.79 -2.82 -7.33
N ALA A 128 -16.50 -1.66 -6.73
CA ALA A 128 -15.37 -0.82 -7.11
C ALA A 128 -14.02 -1.53 -6.88
N LEU A 129 -13.83 -2.14 -5.71
CA LEU A 129 -12.62 -2.86 -5.34
C LEU A 129 -12.44 -4.17 -6.11
N GLU A 130 -13.52 -4.77 -6.59
CA GLU A 130 -13.50 -5.91 -7.51
C GLU A 130 -13.07 -5.48 -8.91
N THR A 131 -13.75 -4.48 -9.47
CA THR A 131 -13.53 -4.00 -10.84
C THR A 131 -12.16 -3.35 -11.02
N LEU A 132 -11.72 -2.54 -10.05
CA LEU A 132 -10.51 -1.74 -10.10
C LEU A 132 -9.41 -2.27 -9.16
N ARG A 133 -9.48 -3.55 -8.79
CA ARG A 133 -8.55 -4.22 -7.86
C ARG A 133 -7.09 -3.96 -8.17
N GLY A 134 -6.69 -4.13 -9.43
CA GLY A 134 -5.31 -3.94 -9.89
C GLY A 134 -4.85 -2.50 -9.69
N ILE A 135 -5.68 -1.54 -10.08
CA ILE A 135 -5.41 -0.10 -9.92
C ILE A 135 -5.26 0.25 -8.45
N PHE A 136 -6.18 -0.23 -7.60
CA PHE A 136 -6.13 0.02 -6.16
C PHE A 136 -4.81 -0.50 -5.54
N LEU A 137 -4.44 -1.75 -5.83
CA LEU A 137 -3.21 -2.36 -5.29
C LEU A 137 -1.95 -1.65 -5.76
N GLU A 138 -1.88 -1.28 -7.03
CA GLU A 138 -0.75 -0.54 -7.59
C GLU A 138 -0.62 0.84 -6.96
N GLN A 139 -1.73 1.59 -6.89
CA GLN A 139 -1.72 2.96 -6.35
C GLN A 139 -1.49 3.00 -4.83
N ALA A 140 -2.02 2.01 -4.09
CA ALA A 140 -1.78 1.83 -2.66
C ALA A 140 -0.39 1.25 -2.34
N ASN A 141 0.31 0.70 -3.34
CA ASN A 141 1.55 -0.08 -3.20
C ASN A 141 1.37 -1.23 -2.19
N ALA A 142 0.42 -2.13 -2.49
CA ALA A 142 0.11 -3.31 -1.68
C ALA A 142 0.16 -4.58 -2.53
N LYS A 143 0.53 -5.71 -1.91
CA LYS A 143 0.63 -7.01 -2.60
C LYS A 143 -0.71 -7.73 -2.72
N ALA A 144 -1.59 -7.57 -1.74
CA ALA A 144 -2.88 -8.24 -1.70
C ALA A 144 -3.97 -7.36 -1.11
N LEU A 145 -5.20 -7.61 -1.56
CA LEU A 145 -6.43 -7.02 -1.04
C LEU A 145 -7.37 -8.14 -0.60
N ALA A 146 -7.83 -8.12 0.66
CA ALA A 146 -8.90 -8.97 1.15
C ALA A 146 -10.19 -8.16 1.27
N VAL A 147 -11.26 -8.61 0.63
CA VAL A 147 -12.59 -8.02 0.79
C VAL A 147 -13.37 -8.98 1.69
N LEU A 148 -13.59 -8.58 2.94
CA LEU A 148 -14.11 -9.42 4.01
C LEU A 148 -15.56 -9.07 4.31
N LYS A 149 -16.37 -10.07 4.64
CA LYS A 149 -17.71 -9.83 5.20
C LYS A 149 -17.63 -9.28 6.62
N ALA A 150 -18.71 -8.68 7.12
CA ALA A 150 -18.75 -8.07 8.45
C ALA A 150 -18.41 -9.04 9.60
N ASN A 151 -18.63 -10.35 9.40
CA ASN A 151 -18.37 -11.40 10.37
C ASN A 151 -17.05 -12.15 10.13
N GLU A 152 -16.30 -11.83 9.07
CA GLU A 152 -15.04 -12.49 8.75
C GLU A 152 -13.87 -11.80 9.45
N GLU A 153 -12.98 -12.59 10.06
CA GLU A 153 -11.80 -12.08 10.75
C GLU A 153 -10.71 -11.65 9.77
N PHE A 154 -9.89 -10.68 10.18
CA PHE A 154 -8.72 -10.25 9.41
C PHE A 154 -7.74 -11.41 9.17
N PRO A 155 -7.29 -11.67 7.92
CA PRO A 155 -6.29 -12.69 7.64
C PRO A 155 -4.96 -12.39 8.34
N GLY A 156 -4.56 -13.28 9.25
CA GLY A 156 -3.30 -13.14 9.99
C GLY A 156 -3.44 -12.43 11.35
N MET A 157 -4.59 -12.60 12.00
CA MET A 157 -4.74 -12.42 13.45
C MET A 157 -3.56 -13.05 14.20
N ALA A 158 -3.01 -12.34 15.19
CA ALA A 158 -1.98 -12.87 16.06
C ALA A 158 -2.62 -13.74 17.14
N LEU A 159 -1.95 -14.84 17.49
CA LEU A 159 -2.30 -15.57 18.69
C LEU A 159 -1.87 -14.72 19.89
N VAL A 160 -2.74 -14.55 20.87
CA VAL A 160 -2.43 -13.86 22.13
C VAL A 160 -2.70 -14.79 23.29
N VAL A 161 -1.75 -14.83 24.21
CA VAL A 161 -1.88 -15.54 25.48
C VAL A 161 -2.56 -14.63 26.49
N LYS A 162 -3.69 -15.09 27.04
CA LYS A 162 -4.32 -14.52 28.23
C LYS A 162 -4.08 -15.47 29.42
N PRO A 163 -3.20 -15.10 30.36
CA PRO A 163 -3.01 -15.85 31.59
C PRO A 163 -4.27 -15.78 32.46
N ASP A 164 -4.75 -16.92 32.97
CA ASP A 164 -5.86 -16.97 33.93
C ASP A 164 -5.32 -16.67 35.33
N GLY A 165 -5.42 -15.40 35.74
CA GLY A 165 -4.91 -14.93 37.03
C GLY A 165 -5.48 -15.67 38.25
N ALA A 166 -6.69 -16.23 38.16
CA ALA A 166 -7.29 -16.99 39.25
C ALA A 166 -6.71 -18.41 39.33
N ALA A 167 -6.50 -19.07 38.20
CA ALA A 167 -5.82 -20.36 38.15
C ALA A 167 -4.35 -20.24 38.60
N ILE A 168 -3.64 -19.21 38.13
CA ILE A 168 -2.25 -18.94 38.52
C ILE A 168 -2.16 -18.54 40.00
N GLY A 169 -3.11 -17.75 40.51
CA GLY A 169 -3.14 -17.31 41.91
C GLY A 169 -3.42 -18.46 42.90
N ARG A 170 -4.15 -19.49 42.47
CA ARG A 170 -4.37 -20.72 43.26
C ARG A 170 -3.09 -21.54 43.44
N ALA A 171 -2.24 -21.59 42.43
CA ALA A 171 -0.99 -22.35 42.48
C ALA A 171 0.20 -21.52 43.00
N TYR A 172 0.28 -20.23 42.65
CA TYR A 172 1.49 -19.41 42.81
C TYR A 172 1.20 -18.00 43.36
N ARG A 173 0.44 -17.94 44.46
CA ARG A 173 -0.09 -16.74 45.15
C ARG A 173 0.78 -15.47 45.04
N VAL A 174 2.02 -15.50 45.53
CA VAL A 174 2.93 -14.32 45.57
C VAL A 174 3.56 -14.00 44.21
N LEU A 175 3.77 -15.03 43.38
CA LEU A 175 4.44 -14.91 42.08
C LEU A 175 3.48 -14.60 40.93
N GLN A 176 2.16 -14.68 41.16
CA GLN A 176 1.11 -14.50 40.17
C GLN A 176 1.28 -13.25 39.28
N PRO A 177 1.46 -12.03 39.78
CA PRO A 177 1.60 -10.85 38.92
C PRO A 177 2.88 -10.88 38.05
N LYS A 178 3.94 -11.54 38.53
CA LYS A 178 5.19 -11.70 37.76
C LYS A 178 5.05 -12.75 36.67
N ILE A 179 4.36 -13.86 36.97
CA ILE A 179 4.07 -14.93 36.01
C ILE A 179 3.18 -14.41 34.87
N VAL A 180 2.14 -13.65 35.19
CA VAL A 180 1.24 -13.04 34.19
C VAL A 180 2.06 -12.14 33.24
N LYS A 181 2.86 -11.22 33.78
CA LYS A 181 3.68 -10.30 32.98
C LYS A 181 4.71 -11.03 32.11
N LEU A 182 5.27 -12.13 32.60
CA LEU A 182 6.27 -12.92 31.87
C LEU A 182 5.63 -13.74 30.75
N LEU A 183 4.42 -14.29 30.97
CA LEU A 183 3.64 -14.99 29.94
C LEU A 183 3.14 -14.02 28.87
N GLU A 184 2.71 -12.81 29.23
CA GLU A 184 2.33 -11.76 28.26
C GLU A 184 3.52 -11.24 27.45
N GLY A 185 4.73 -11.28 28.01
CA GLY A 185 5.96 -10.84 27.34
C GLY A 185 6.62 -11.90 26.44
N ARG A 186 6.14 -13.15 26.43
CA ARG A 186 6.69 -14.23 25.60
C ARG A 186 5.85 -14.45 24.33
N PRO A 187 6.46 -14.95 23.24
CA PRO A 187 5.73 -15.28 22.02
C PRO A 187 4.64 -16.34 22.29
N PRO A 188 3.36 -16.04 22.02
CA PRO A 188 2.22 -16.95 22.24
C PRO A 188 2.38 -18.32 21.56
N GLU A 189 3.03 -18.37 20.42
CA GLU A 189 3.31 -19.56 19.62
C GLU A 189 4.31 -20.50 20.31
N GLU A 190 5.29 -19.95 21.02
CA GLU A 190 6.25 -20.72 21.81
C GLU A 190 5.58 -21.31 23.06
N ILE A 191 4.73 -20.52 23.72
CA ILE A 191 3.95 -20.94 24.88
C ILE A 191 3.02 -22.09 24.49
N LYS A 192 2.33 -21.98 23.35
CA LYS A 192 1.46 -23.05 22.84
C LYS A 192 2.23 -24.33 22.55
N LYS A 193 3.36 -24.23 21.83
CA LYS A 193 4.22 -25.40 21.52
C LYS A 193 4.79 -26.06 22.78
N ALA A 194 5.14 -25.28 23.80
CA ALA A 194 5.66 -25.80 25.07
C ALA A 194 4.58 -26.50 25.89
N LEU A 195 3.37 -25.95 25.92
CA LEU A 195 2.21 -26.58 26.56
C LEU A 195 1.77 -27.85 25.82
N ASP A 196 1.80 -27.87 24.48
CA ASP A 196 1.51 -29.06 23.68
C ASP A 196 2.55 -30.18 23.90
N LYS A 197 3.80 -29.82 24.24
CA LYS A 197 4.85 -30.76 24.66
C LYS A 197 4.76 -31.18 26.13
N GLY A 198 3.78 -30.67 26.87
CA GLY A 198 3.45 -31.07 28.23
C GLY A 198 4.22 -30.37 29.35
N ARG A 199 5.12 -29.42 29.04
CA ARG A 199 5.87 -28.65 30.06
C ARG A 199 6.22 -27.25 29.59
N LEU A 200 5.59 -26.25 30.21
CA LEU A 200 6.09 -24.88 30.20
C LEU A 200 6.61 -24.55 31.60
N GLU A 201 7.93 -24.60 31.76
CA GLU A 201 8.60 -24.20 32.99
C GLU A 201 9.13 -22.77 32.84
N VAL A 202 8.77 -21.91 33.80
CA VAL A 202 9.10 -20.48 33.78
C VAL A 202 9.92 -20.16 35.01
N GLY A 203 11.14 -19.63 34.83
CA GLY A 203 11.97 -19.17 35.93
C GLY A 203 11.50 -17.79 36.41
N VAL A 204 11.02 -17.70 37.66
CA VAL A 204 10.65 -16.44 38.31
C VAL A 204 11.33 -16.39 39.67
N GLU A 205 12.17 -15.37 39.89
CA GLU A 205 12.91 -15.15 41.15
C GLU A 205 13.70 -16.38 41.66
N GLY A 206 14.35 -17.09 40.75
CA GLY A 206 15.16 -18.28 41.08
C GLY A 206 14.35 -19.55 41.36
N GLN A 207 13.02 -19.52 41.21
CA GLN A 207 12.16 -20.70 41.26
C GLN A 207 11.67 -21.09 39.86
N VAL A 208 11.65 -22.40 39.59
CA VAL A 208 11.08 -22.96 38.36
C VAL A 208 9.60 -23.25 38.60
N VAL A 209 8.74 -22.53 37.90
CA VAL A 209 7.28 -22.61 38.01
C VAL A 209 6.75 -23.40 36.81
N ALA A 210 6.03 -24.49 37.07
CA ALA A 210 5.36 -25.26 36.02
C ALA A 210 3.98 -24.64 35.71
N ILE A 211 3.76 -24.25 34.46
CA ILE A 211 2.50 -23.69 33.99
C ILE A 211 1.65 -24.82 33.41
N ASP A 212 0.47 -25.00 33.99
CA ASP A 212 -0.53 -25.95 33.52
C ASP A 212 -1.36 -25.36 32.37
N PRO A 213 -1.86 -26.15 31.40
CA PRO A 213 -2.76 -25.68 30.36
C PRO A 213 -4.01 -24.95 30.87
N SER A 214 -4.52 -25.30 32.06
CA SER A 214 -5.66 -24.60 32.70
C SER A 214 -5.35 -23.17 33.16
N MET A 215 -4.06 -22.80 33.23
CA MET A 215 -3.61 -21.48 33.66
C MET A 215 -3.48 -20.48 32.50
N VAL A 216 -3.67 -20.92 31.24
CA VAL A 216 -3.42 -20.11 30.06
C VAL A 216 -4.55 -20.31 29.04
N ARG A 217 -5.14 -19.21 28.57
CA ARG A 217 -6.06 -19.21 27.43
C ARG A 217 -5.42 -18.57 26.23
N PHE A 218 -5.74 -19.10 25.05
CA PHE A 218 -5.28 -18.55 23.79
C PHE A 218 -6.46 -17.93 23.06
N GLU A 219 -6.35 -16.66 22.73
CA GLU A 219 -7.32 -15.92 21.93
C GLU A 219 -6.64 -15.39 20.67
N LYS A 220 -7.42 -15.14 19.63
CA LYS A 220 -6.94 -14.41 18.46
C LYS A 220 -7.17 -12.92 18.70
N ALA A 221 -6.13 -12.12 18.53
CA ALA A 221 -6.25 -10.66 18.59
C ALA A 221 -5.65 -10.02 17.33
N MET A 222 -6.04 -8.78 17.10
CA MET A 222 -5.44 -7.96 16.05
C MET A 222 -3.96 -7.71 16.39
N PRO A 223 -3.01 -7.98 15.48
CA PRO A 223 -1.61 -7.61 15.69
C PRO A 223 -1.47 -6.10 15.90
N SER A 224 -0.51 -5.68 16.72
CA SER A 224 -0.29 -4.26 17.04
C SER A 224 0.15 -3.44 15.82
N GLU A 225 0.76 -4.08 14.81
CA GLU A 225 1.16 -3.45 13.56
C GLU A 225 0.05 -3.42 12.50
N VAL A 226 -1.15 -3.91 12.80
CA VAL A 226 -2.30 -3.76 11.89
C VAL A 226 -3.11 -2.54 12.31
N VAL A 227 -3.18 -1.53 11.43
CA VAL A 227 -3.94 -0.31 11.70
C VAL A 227 -5.36 -0.51 11.20
N ARG A 228 -6.35 -0.32 12.09
CA ARG A 228 -7.78 -0.26 11.75
C ARG A 228 -8.23 1.17 11.56
N VAL A 229 -8.95 1.42 10.46
CA VAL A 229 -9.40 2.74 10.03
C VAL A 229 -10.87 2.66 9.61
N PRO A 230 -11.79 3.28 10.35
CA PRO A 230 -13.17 3.40 9.92
C PRO A 230 -13.27 4.28 8.68
N THR A 231 -14.02 3.84 7.67
CA THR A 231 -14.27 4.61 6.45
C THR A 231 -15.76 4.59 6.09
N PRO A 232 -16.26 5.53 5.25
CA PRO A 232 -17.62 5.46 4.71
C PRO A 232 -17.91 4.19 3.92
N TYR A 233 -16.87 3.47 3.51
CA TYR A 233 -16.93 2.30 2.63
C TYR A 233 -16.70 0.98 3.35
N GLY A 234 -16.62 0.98 4.69
CA GLY A 234 -16.30 -0.18 5.52
C GLY A 234 -15.09 0.03 6.42
N GLU A 235 -14.70 -0.99 7.20
CA GLU A 235 -13.53 -0.94 8.07
C GLU A 235 -12.27 -1.36 7.30
N LEU A 236 -11.33 -0.44 7.16
CA LEU A 236 -10.07 -0.66 6.45
C LEU A 236 -8.98 -1.12 7.42
N TYR A 237 -8.28 -2.19 7.07
CA TYR A 237 -7.16 -2.73 7.83
C TYR A 237 -5.89 -2.69 6.98
N LEU A 238 -4.82 -2.12 7.53
CA LEU A 238 -3.52 -2.00 6.87
C LEU A 238 -2.49 -2.86 7.60
N ASP A 239 -1.98 -3.90 6.95
CA ASP A 239 -0.92 -4.73 7.50
C ASP A 239 0.43 -4.02 7.43
N LEU A 240 0.85 -3.39 8.55
CA LEU A 240 2.12 -2.67 8.61
C LEU A 240 3.35 -3.58 8.82
N ARG A 241 3.16 -4.90 8.96
CA ARG A 241 4.26 -5.83 9.17
C ARG A 241 5.21 -5.84 7.97
N VAL A 242 6.50 -5.94 8.26
CA VAL A 242 7.57 -6.01 7.26
C VAL A 242 8.14 -7.42 7.30
N THR A 243 7.89 -8.19 6.25
CA THR A 243 8.55 -9.49 6.08
C THR A 243 9.95 -9.28 5.48
N PRO A 244 10.87 -10.24 5.62
CA PRO A 244 12.20 -10.18 4.99
C PRO A 244 12.14 -9.91 3.48
N GLU A 245 11.17 -10.49 2.79
CA GLU A 245 10.97 -10.32 1.33
C GLU A 245 10.53 -8.90 0.99
N LEU A 246 9.56 -8.34 1.75
CA LEU A 246 9.12 -6.95 1.57
C LEU A 246 10.24 -5.97 1.89
N ARG A 247 11.09 -6.29 2.88
CA ARG A 247 12.26 -5.49 3.25
C ARG A 247 13.29 -5.49 2.11
N ALA A 248 13.62 -6.67 1.56
CA ALA A 248 14.53 -6.82 0.43
C ALA A 248 14.04 -6.02 -0.80
N GLU A 249 12.77 -6.19 -1.18
CA GLU A 249 12.18 -5.45 -2.30
C GLU A 249 12.21 -3.93 -2.08
N ALA A 250 11.86 -3.48 -0.88
CA ALA A 250 11.87 -2.06 -0.55
C ALA A 250 13.28 -1.46 -0.65
N TYR A 251 14.30 -2.18 -0.19
CA TYR A 251 15.69 -1.73 -0.32
C TYR A 251 16.17 -1.74 -1.77
N ALA A 252 15.82 -2.75 -2.56
CA ALA A 252 16.13 -2.78 -3.99
C ALA A 252 15.56 -1.53 -4.71
N ARG A 253 14.30 -1.18 -4.44
CA ARG A 253 13.66 0.03 -4.99
C ARG A 253 14.37 1.31 -4.53
N GLU A 254 14.82 1.38 -3.28
CA GLU A 254 15.53 2.55 -2.75
C GLU A 254 16.94 2.68 -3.36
N LEU A 255 17.63 1.57 -3.61
CA LEU A 255 18.90 1.54 -4.33
C LEU A 255 18.75 2.04 -5.76
N ILE A 256 17.80 1.48 -6.53
CA ILE A 256 17.51 1.92 -7.90
C ILE A 256 17.23 3.43 -7.90
N ARG A 257 16.41 3.92 -6.97
CA ARG A 257 16.14 5.36 -6.85
C ARG A 257 17.41 6.16 -6.59
N ARG A 258 18.27 5.70 -5.68
CA ARG A 258 19.51 6.40 -5.35
C ARG A 258 20.46 6.46 -6.54
N ILE A 259 20.57 5.36 -7.30
CA ILE A 259 21.35 5.30 -8.54
C ILE A 259 20.79 6.29 -9.56
N GLN A 260 19.48 6.28 -9.80
CA GLN A 260 18.83 7.21 -10.74
C GLN A 260 18.93 8.68 -10.31
N GLN A 261 18.89 8.95 -9.00
CA GLN A 261 19.12 10.29 -8.47
C GLN A 261 20.57 10.74 -8.73
N MET A 262 21.54 9.89 -8.40
CA MET A 262 22.96 10.18 -8.62
C MET A 262 23.26 10.38 -10.11
N ARG A 263 22.67 9.57 -10.99
CA ARG A 263 22.77 9.73 -12.46
C ARG A 263 22.39 11.14 -12.91
N LYS A 264 21.28 11.67 -12.39
CA LYS A 264 20.83 13.04 -12.69
C LYS A 264 21.74 14.11 -12.12
N GLU A 265 22.33 13.87 -10.94
CA GLU A 265 23.27 14.81 -10.32
C GLU A 265 24.57 14.95 -11.11
N ILE A 266 24.94 13.94 -11.90
CA ILE A 266 26.13 13.94 -12.78
C ILE A 266 25.79 14.12 -14.26
N ASP A 267 24.55 14.53 -14.58
CA ASP A 267 24.06 14.87 -15.93
C ASP A 267 24.34 13.82 -17.00
N LEU A 268 24.15 12.54 -16.65
CA LEU A 268 24.28 11.43 -17.61
C LEU A 268 22.95 11.16 -18.34
N ASP A 269 23.06 10.86 -19.63
CA ASP A 269 21.93 10.50 -20.48
C ASP A 269 21.37 9.14 -20.09
N VAL A 270 20.11 8.86 -20.46
CA VAL A 270 19.38 7.64 -20.08
C VAL A 270 20.02 6.35 -20.62
N ASP A 271 20.86 6.47 -21.65
CA ASP A 271 21.47 5.34 -22.36
C ASP A 271 22.94 5.10 -21.94
N ASP A 272 23.50 5.95 -21.07
CA ASP A 272 24.88 5.82 -20.61
C ASP A 272 25.11 4.58 -19.73
N PHE A 273 26.21 3.87 -20.00
CA PHE A 273 26.66 2.75 -19.17
C PHE A 273 27.29 3.23 -17.87
N LEU A 274 26.89 2.62 -16.76
CA LEU A 274 27.30 3.01 -15.41
C LEU A 274 27.93 1.85 -14.66
N ILE A 275 29.12 2.08 -14.10
CA ILE A 275 29.70 1.21 -13.08
C ILE A 275 29.27 1.74 -11.71
N THR A 276 28.43 0.98 -11.00
CA THR A 276 27.93 1.34 -9.67
C THR A 276 28.57 0.46 -8.61
N VAL A 277 29.16 1.08 -7.58
CA VAL A 277 29.69 0.37 -6.39
C VAL A 277 28.79 0.66 -5.20
N ILE A 278 28.23 -0.38 -4.60
CA ILE A 278 27.34 -0.27 -3.43
C ILE A 278 28.09 -0.75 -2.20
N LYS A 279 28.48 0.18 -1.32
CA LYS A 279 29.05 -0.13 -0.01
C LYS A 279 27.93 -0.29 1.01
N THR A 280 27.80 -1.48 1.60
CA THR A 280 26.76 -1.76 2.61
C THR A 280 27.23 -2.75 3.68
N ASN A 281 26.42 -2.95 4.72
CA ASN A 281 26.66 -3.96 5.75
C ASN A 281 26.32 -5.38 5.24
N LYS A 282 26.79 -6.40 5.97
CA LYS A 282 26.56 -7.81 5.58
C LYS A 282 25.07 -8.18 5.51
N GLU A 283 24.25 -7.62 6.39
CA GLU A 283 22.80 -7.88 6.44
C GLU A 283 22.10 -7.42 5.16
N LEU A 284 22.35 -6.19 4.70
CA LEU A 284 21.75 -5.68 3.47
C LEU A 284 22.31 -6.36 2.22
N ALA A 285 23.61 -6.70 2.23
CA ALA A 285 24.22 -7.45 1.14
C ALA A 285 23.54 -8.82 0.95
N ALA A 286 23.28 -9.54 2.05
CA ALA A 286 22.59 -10.83 2.01
C ALA A 286 21.11 -10.71 1.59
N LEU A 287 20.45 -9.59 1.90
CA LEU A 287 19.06 -9.36 1.51
C LEU A 287 18.88 -9.05 0.02
N ILE A 288 19.91 -8.54 -0.67
CA ILE A 288 19.80 -8.03 -2.06
C ILE A 288 20.61 -8.87 -3.05
N GLY A 289 21.70 -9.51 -2.59
CA GLY A 289 22.63 -10.27 -3.41
C GLY A 289 22.44 -11.79 -3.34
N GLY A 290 21.21 -12.26 -3.08
CA GLY A 290 20.84 -13.66 -3.22
C GLY A 290 20.62 -14.05 -4.68
#